data_AF-D2RI05-F1
#
_entry.id   AF-D2RI05-F1
#
_cell.length_a   1.000
_cell.length_b   1.000
_cell.length_c   1.000
_cell.angle_alpha   90.00
_cell.angle_beta   90.00
_cell.angle_gamma   90.00
#
_symmetry.space_group_name_H-M   'P 1'
#
loop_
_entity.id
_entity.type
_entity.pdbx_description
1 polymer ?
#
loop_
_entity_poly.entity_id
_entity_poly.type
_entity_poly.pdbx_seq_one_letter_code
_entity_poly.pdbx_strand_id
1 'polypeptide(L)'
;MLIVISSLLMLAFIVSKKRFVGFIAWLLTGLAFFQNVPYFLEIKDYFNVTVFTLAFLFFSLLGYTTLKGNLDVMVETTRFSLLAIAFYFPFELYEPLRIALIKIVTDQTLILGKLLGFEFNRLSWNEITLNGKGVEIILPCTGIESMALFAGACFGVRADLSRKVKAFLVSVPVIYVLNLFRNVFVLASYGYSWFGENSFYIAHHIVAKFLALISLIVITLLVFRELPELENLIVNLKREVEKVIRNDR
;
A
#
# COMPACT_ATOMS: atom_id res chain seq x y z
N MET A 1 -12.89 3.60 -12.46
CA MET A 1 -14.36 3.50 -12.21
C MET A 1 -14.72 2.28 -11.36
N LEU A 2 -14.28 1.06 -11.68
CA LEU A 2 -14.64 -0.17 -10.94
C LEU A 2 -14.32 -0.13 -9.44
N ILE A 3 -13.17 0.41 -9.03
CA ILE A 3 -12.81 0.49 -7.62
C ILE A 3 -13.78 1.37 -6.81
N VAL A 4 -14.31 2.44 -7.41
CA VAL A 4 -15.30 3.32 -6.76
C VAL A 4 -16.61 2.58 -6.55
N ILE A 5 -17.08 1.86 -7.57
CA ILE A 5 -18.29 1.03 -7.49
C ILE A 5 -18.11 -0.07 -6.43
N SER A 6 -16.97 -0.76 -6.44
CA SER A 6 -16.61 -1.76 -5.44
C SER A 6 -16.60 -1.17 -4.02
N SER A 7 -16.07 0.04 -3.84
CA SER A 7 -16.04 0.74 -2.55
C SER A 7 -17.44 1.07 -2.01
N LEU A 8 -18.34 1.52 -2.89
CA LEU A 8 -19.74 1.76 -2.54
C LEU A 8 -20.45 0.46 -2.13
N LEU A 9 -20.18 -0.64 -2.84
CA LEU A 9 -20.72 -1.95 -2.50
C LEU A 9 -20.11 -2.52 -1.21
N MET A 10 -18.82 -2.27 -0.94
CA MET A 10 -18.19 -2.59 0.33
C MET A 10 -18.88 -1.86 1.48
N LEU A 11 -19.16 -0.56 1.33
CA LEU A 11 -19.92 0.20 2.32
C LEU A 11 -21.34 -0.37 2.50
N ALA A 12 -22.04 -0.65 1.39
CA ALA A 12 -23.37 -1.25 1.43
C ALA A 12 -23.36 -2.64 2.11
N PHE A 13 -22.32 -3.44 1.88
CA PHE A 13 -22.12 -4.73 2.55
C PHE A 13 -21.91 -4.55 4.06
N ILE A 14 -21.05 -3.61 4.46
CA ILE A 14 -20.78 -3.32 5.89
C ILE A 14 -22.07 -2.96 6.64
N VAL A 15 -22.95 -2.18 6.02
CA VAL A 15 -24.22 -1.73 6.64
C VAL A 15 -25.29 -2.83 6.58
N SER A 16 -25.51 -3.42 5.39
CA SER A 16 -26.61 -4.37 5.18
C SER A 16 -26.30 -5.79 5.65
N LYS A 17 -25.02 -6.14 5.82
CA LYS A 17 -24.52 -7.49 6.08
C LYS A 17 -25.02 -8.55 5.07
N LYS A 18 -25.48 -8.14 3.89
CA LYS A 18 -25.97 -9.07 2.84
C LYS A 18 -24.79 -9.74 2.14
N ARG A 19 -24.64 -11.05 2.34
CA ARG A 19 -23.53 -11.86 1.79
C ARG A 19 -23.30 -11.66 0.29
N PHE A 20 -24.37 -11.63 -0.50
CA PHE A 20 -24.27 -11.44 -1.95
C PHE A 20 -23.71 -10.06 -2.33
N VAL A 21 -24.05 -9.00 -1.58
CA VAL A 21 -23.49 -7.66 -1.80
C VAL A 21 -21.98 -7.68 -1.53
N GLY A 22 -21.54 -8.33 -0.45
CA GLY A 22 -20.13 -8.47 -0.12
C GLY A 22 -19.35 -9.31 -1.14
N PHE A 23 -19.95 -10.39 -1.63
CA PHE A 23 -19.39 -11.20 -2.72
C PHE A 23 -19.10 -10.36 -3.96
N ILE A 24 -20.10 -9.61 -4.45
CA ILE A 24 -19.95 -8.76 -5.63
C ILE A 24 -18.95 -7.63 -5.36
N ALA A 25 -18.95 -7.05 -4.14
CA ALA A 25 -18.00 -6.00 -3.78
C ALA A 25 -16.55 -6.46 -3.94
N TRP A 26 -16.19 -7.62 -3.36
CA TRP A 26 -14.85 -8.21 -3.44
C TRP A 26 -14.48 -8.69 -4.85
N LEU A 27 -15.42 -9.28 -5.57
CA LEU A 27 -15.19 -9.70 -6.96
C LEU A 27 -14.88 -8.49 -7.85
N LEU A 28 -15.62 -7.39 -7.69
CA LEU A 28 -15.35 -6.14 -8.40
C LEU A 28 -14.05 -5.49 -7.96
N THR A 29 -13.63 -5.63 -6.69
CA THR A 29 -12.27 -5.23 -6.27
C THR A 29 -11.24 -6.02 -7.07
N GLY A 30 -11.37 -7.35 -7.16
CA GLY A 30 -10.49 -8.18 -7.96
C GLY A 30 -10.42 -7.73 -9.42
N LEU A 31 -11.57 -7.52 -10.06
CA LEU A 31 -11.65 -7.07 -11.45
C LEU A 31 -11.05 -5.67 -11.65
N ALA A 32 -11.19 -4.77 -10.66
CA ALA A 32 -10.57 -3.45 -10.70
C ALA A 32 -9.04 -3.50 -10.70
N PHE A 33 -8.44 -4.55 -10.16
CA PHE A 33 -7.00 -4.80 -10.28
C PHE A 33 -6.73 -5.49 -11.63
N PHE A 34 -7.44 -6.57 -11.95
CA PHE A 34 -7.22 -7.38 -13.14
C PHE A 34 -7.26 -6.58 -14.45
N GLN A 35 -8.08 -5.53 -14.55
CA GLN A 35 -8.13 -4.66 -15.73
C GLN A 35 -6.79 -4.00 -16.11
N ASN A 36 -5.81 -3.94 -15.19
CA ASN A 36 -4.47 -3.40 -15.48
C ASN A 36 -3.53 -4.45 -16.14
N VAL A 37 -3.90 -5.74 -16.13
CA VAL A 37 -3.08 -6.82 -16.68
C VAL A 37 -2.77 -6.64 -18.17
N PRO A 38 -3.71 -6.26 -19.06
CA PRO A 38 -3.41 -6.01 -20.47
C PRO A 38 -2.31 -4.95 -20.67
N TYR A 39 -2.37 -3.84 -19.92
CA TYR A 39 -1.35 -2.80 -19.95
C TYR A 39 0.03 -3.34 -19.54
N PHE A 40 0.11 -4.12 -18.46
CA PHE A 40 1.37 -4.71 -18.03
C PHE A 40 1.93 -5.74 -19.03
N LEU A 41 1.07 -6.46 -19.74
CA LEU A 41 1.49 -7.34 -20.84
C LEU A 41 2.08 -6.54 -22.00
N GLU A 42 1.49 -5.40 -22.37
CA GLU A 42 1.98 -4.53 -23.44
C GLU A 42 3.39 -4.00 -23.16
N ILE A 43 3.67 -3.60 -21.91
CA ILE A 43 5.00 -3.13 -21.50
C ILE A 43 5.96 -4.25 -21.07
N LYS A 44 5.57 -5.53 -21.24
CA LYS A 44 6.33 -6.73 -20.85
C LYS A 44 6.71 -6.78 -19.37
N ASP A 45 5.91 -6.18 -18.50
CA ASP A 45 6.08 -6.21 -17.05
C ASP A 45 5.41 -7.47 -16.45
N TYR A 46 6.05 -8.62 -16.66
CA TYR A 46 5.53 -9.91 -16.21
C TYR A 46 5.41 -10.03 -14.67
N PHE A 47 6.17 -9.23 -13.93
CA PHE A 47 6.06 -9.17 -12.48
C PHE A 47 4.69 -8.62 -12.08
N ASN A 48 4.31 -7.45 -12.62
CA ASN A 48 3.02 -6.86 -12.34
C ASN A 48 1.84 -7.66 -12.92
N VAL A 49 2.02 -8.34 -14.08
CA VAL A 49 1.02 -9.30 -14.58
C VAL A 49 0.71 -10.37 -13.54
N THR A 50 1.75 -10.95 -12.93
CA THR A 50 1.60 -12.01 -11.93
C THR A 50 0.96 -11.48 -10.66
N VAL A 51 1.44 -10.35 -10.14
CA VAL A 51 0.92 -9.73 -8.92
C VAL A 51 -0.57 -9.39 -9.05
N PHE A 52 -0.97 -8.74 -10.14
CA PHE A 52 -2.37 -8.34 -10.34
C PHE A 52 -3.30 -9.53 -10.63
N THR A 53 -2.79 -10.59 -11.26
CA THR A 53 -3.53 -11.85 -11.43
C THR A 53 -3.74 -12.56 -10.09
N LEU A 54 -2.70 -12.66 -9.26
CA LEU A 54 -2.81 -13.24 -7.92
C LEU A 54 -3.74 -12.41 -7.02
N ALA A 55 -3.68 -11.07 -7.12
CA ALA A 55 -4.61 -10.19 -6.42
C ALA A 55 -6.06 -10.45 -6.84
N PHE A 56 -6.34 -10.60 -8.14
CA PHE A 56 -7.67 -10.97 -8.63
C PHE A 56 -8.17 -12.29 -8.04
N LEU A 57 -7.33 -13.33 -8.04
CA LEU A 57 -7.68 -14.63 -7.46
C LEU A 57 -7.94 -14.52 -5.96
N PHE A 58 -7.08 -13.78 -5.24
CA PHE A 58 -7.23 -13.56 -3.80
C PHE A 58 -8.51 -12.81 -3.46
N PHE A 59 -8.83 -11.70 -4.16
CA PHE A 59 -10.06 -10.96 -3.91
C PHE A 59 -11.31 -11.75 -4.30
N SER A 60 -11.24 -12.57 -5.36
CA SER A 60 -12.32 -13.51 -5.72
C SER A 60 -12.55 -14.54 -4.61
N LEU A 61 -11.48 -15.07 -4.03
CA LEU A 61 -11.54 -15.98 -2.88
C LEU A 61 -12.13 -15.30 -1.64
N LEU A 62 -11.81 -14.04 -1.37
CA LEU A 62 -12.46 -13.26 -0.30
C LEU A 62 -13.95 -13.05 -0.57
N GLY A 63 -14.32 -12.80 -1.83
CA GLY A 63 -15.73 -12.76 -2.25
C GLY A 63 -16.43 -14.07 -1.94
N TYR A 64 -15.85 -15.20 -2.34
CA TYR A 64 -16.42 -16.52 -2.07
C TYR A 64 -16.48 -16.83 -0.56
N THR A 65 -15.44 -16.48 0.19
CA THR A 65 -15.40 -16.60 1.65
C THR A 65 -16.51 -15.77 2.30
N THR A 66 -16.90 -14.64 1.71
CA THR A 66 -18.04 -13.84 2.18
C THR A 66 -19.38 -14.58 2.05
N LEU A 67 -19.53 -15.46 1.04
CA LEU A 67 -20.75 -16.28 0.87
C LEU A 67 -20.84 -17.41 1.88
N LYS A 68 -19.72 -18.02 2.27
CA LYS A 68 -19.70 -19.30 3.02
C LYS A 68 -19.14 -19.19 4.45
N GLY A 69 -18.20 -18.28 4.69
CA GLY A 69 -17.50 -18.13 5.97
C GLY A 69 -18.23 -17.27 7.00
N ASN A 70 -17.52 -16.96 8.08
CA ASN A 70 -17.98 -16.08 9.15
C ASN A 70 -18.21 -14.65 8.66
N LEU A 71 -19.44 -14.17 8.80
CA LEU A 71 -19.85 -12.88 8.27
C LEU A 71 -19.23 -11.69 9.02
N ASP A 72 -19.06 -11.77 10.33
CA ASP A 72 -18.50 -10.66 11.11
C ASP A 72 -17.02 -10.46 10.81
N VAL A 73 -16.25 -11.56 10.64
CA VAL A 73 -14.85 -11.50 10.18
C VAL A 73 -14.75 -10.82 8.81
N MET A 74 -15.65 -11.17 7.89
CA MET A 74 -15.64 -10.56 6.55
C MET A 74 -16.08 -9.10 6.57
N VAL A 75 -17.05 -8.71 7.41
CA VAL A 75 -17.44 -7.31 7.60
C VAL A 75 -16.28 -6.48 8.16
N GLU A 76 -15.55 -6.99 9.16
CA GLU A 76 -14.38 -6.31 9.71
C GLU A 76 -13.22 -6.23 8.70
N THR A 77 -12.98 -7.30 7.95
CA THR A 77 -12.01 -7.31 6.84
C THR A 77 -12.38 -6.27 5.78
N THR A 78 -13.64 -6.17 5.39
CA THR A 78 -14.10 -5.18 4.41
C THR A 78 -14.01 -3.76 4.94
N ARG A 79 -14.26 -3.51 6.25
CA ARG A 79 -14.05 -2.19 6.87
C ARG A 79 -12.61 -1.74 6.78
N PHE A 80 -11.69 -2.63 7.15
CA PHE A 80 -10.26 -2.41 7.02
C PHE A 80 -9.88 -2.05 5.58
N SER A 81 -10.27 -2.87 4.61
CA SER A 81 -9.91 -2.65 3.21
C SER A 81 -10.54 -1.39 2.62
N LEU A 82 -11.81 -1.09 2.96
CA LEU A 82 -12.48 0.14 2.52
C LEU A 82 -11.76 1.40 3.03
N LEU A 83 -11.28 1.39 4.27
CA LEU A 83 -10.52 2.53 4.80
C LEU A 83 -9.15 2.66 4.15
N ALA A 84 -8.43 1.56 3.90
CA ALA A 84 -7.17 1.62 3.17
C ALA A 84 -7.37 2.20 1.76
N ILE A 85 -8.43 1.76 1.06
CA ILE A 85 -8.84 2.33 -0.23
C ILE A 85 -9.15 3.83 -0.08
N ALA A 86 -9.93 4.21 0.93
CA ALA A 86 -10.30 5.61 1.15
C ALA A 86 -9.10 6.53 1.45
N PHE A 87 -8.03 6.01 2.06
CA PHE A 87 -6.80 6.78 2.29
C PHE A 87 -5.89 6.87 1.07
N TYR A 88 -5.88 5.85 0.19
CA TYR A 88 -5.02 5.82 -1.00
C TYR A 88 -5.65 6.51 -2.21
N PHE A 89 -6.88 6.10 -2.57
CA PHE A 89 -7.48 6.44 -3.85
C PHE A 89 -7.79 7.92 -4.09
N PRO A 90 -7.94 8.81 -3.09
CA PRO A 90 -7.98 10.25 -3.36
C PRO A 90 -6.73 10.74 -4.09
N PHE A 91 -5.54 10.22 -3.77
CA PHE A 91 -4.29 10.58 -4.43
C PHE A 91 -4.12 9.90 -5.79
N GLU A 92 -4.69 8.71 -5.99
CA GLU A 92 -4.67 8.02 -7.28
C GLU A 92 -5.64 8.67 -8.28
N LEU A 93 -6.86 8.99 -7.84
CA LEU A 93 -7.95 9.41 -8.71
C LEU A 93 -8.02 10.93 -8.92
N TYR A 94 -7.58 11.74 -7.96
CA TYR A 94 -7.65 13.19 -8.04
C TYR A 94 -6.27 13.81 -8.21
N GLU A 95 -5.99 14.23 -9.45
CA GLU A 95 -4.69 14.72 -9.89
C GLU A 95 -4.10 15.86 -9.03
N PRO A 96 -4.85 16.88 -8.61
CA PRO A 96 -4.28 17.95 -7.77
C PRO A 96 -3.72 17.43 -6.45
N LEU A 97 -4.36 16.45 -5.81
CA LEU A 97 -3.83 15.83 -4.59
C LEU A 97 -2.60 14.97 -4.88
N ARG A 98 -2.60 14.25 -6.01
CA ARG A 98 -1.44 13.47 -6.47
C ARG A 98 -0.20 14.35 -6.63
N ILE A 99 -0.35 15.43 -7.41
CA ILE A 99 0.71 16.39 -7.70
C ILE A 99 1.18 17.07 -6.41
N ALA A 100 0.24 17.49 -5.54
CA ALA A 100 0.59 18.12 -4.27
C ALA A 100 1.44 17.20 -3.39
N LEU A 101 1.05 15.93 -3.24
CA LEU A 101 1.78 14.97 -2.42
C LEU A 101 3.17 14.69 -3.00
N ILE A 102 3.28 14.43 -4.31
CA ILE A 102 4.56 14.22 -5.00
C ILE A 102 5.47 15.42 -4.80
N LYS A 103 4.96 16.64 -4.99
CA LYS A 103 5.71 17.87 -4.80
C LYS A 103 6.21 18.00 -3.36
N ILE A 104 5.35 17.79 -2.37
CA ILE A 104 5.73 17.87 -0.95
C ILE A 104 6.86 16.89 -0.64
N VAL A 105 6.73 15.63 -1.06
CA VAL A 105 7.77 14.62 -0.83
C VAL A 105 9.07 14.95 -1.57
N THR A 106 8.98 15.48 -2.78
CA THR A 106 10.15 15.95 -3.55
C THR A 106 10.85 17.07 -2.80
N ASP A 107 10.11 18.09 -2.34
CA ASP A 107 10.63 19.23 -1.60
C ASP A 107 11.33 18.78 -0.31
N GLN A 108 10.71 17.87 0.44
CA GLN A 108 11.28 17.34 1.68
C GLN A 108 12.47 16.41 1.46
N THR A 109 12.45 15.59 0.40
CA THR A 109 13.59 14.73 0.03
C THR A 109 14.80 15.60 -0.34
N LEU A 110 14.58 16.68 -1.10
CA LEU A 110 15.61 17.65 -1.45
C LEU A 110 16.22 18.31 -0.20
N ILE A 111 15.36 18.78 0.72
CA ILE A 111 15.80 19.41 1.98
C ILE A 111 16.60 18.41 2.83
N LEU A 112 16.07 17.20 3.04
CA LEU A 112 16.73 16.16 3.82
C LEU A 112 18.08 15.76 3.21
N GLY A 113 18.16 15.60 1.89
CA GLY A 113 19.40 15.30 1.20
C GLY A 113 20.47 16.38 1.42
N LYS A 114 20.08 17.66 1.29
CA LYS A 114 20.98 18.79 1.58
C LYS A 114 21.43 18.82 3.04
N LEU A 115 20.52 18.57 3.98
CA LEU A 115 20.85 18.49 5.42
C LEU A 115 21.85 17.36 5.72
N LEU A 116 21.82 16.28 4.95
CA LEU A 116 22.75 15.16 5.04
C LEU A 116 24.07 15.38 4.27
N GLY A 117 24.26 16.56 3.67
CA GLY A 117 25.49 16.93 2.98
C GLY A 117 25.54 16.60 1.49
N PHE A 118 24.42 16.20 0.88
CA PHE A 118 24.34 15.94 -0.56
C PHE A 118 24.05 17.22 -1.35
N GLU A 119 24.78 17.45 -2.44
CA GLU A 119 24.56 18.58 -3.36
C GLU A 119 23.37 18.35 -4.31
N PHE A 120 22.22 17.98 -3.74
CA PHE A 120 21.00 17.77 -4.51
C PHE A 120 20.48 19.08 -5.09
N ASN A 121 20.15 19.06 -6.38
CA ASN A 121 19.54 20.16 -7.09
C ASN A 121 18.17 19.77 -7.61
N ARG A 122 17.25 20.75 -7.68
CA ARG A 122 15.94 20.54 -8.29
C ARG A 122 16.08 20.66 -9.80
N LEU A 123 15.64 19.65 -10.54
CA LEU A 123 15.53 19.71 -12.00
C LEU A 123 14.11 20.04 -12.45
N SER A 124 13.11 19.49 -11.75
CA SER A 124 11.68 19.71 -12.02
C SER A 124 10.87 19.75 -10.71
N TRP A 125 9.56 19.98 -10.80
CA TRP A 125 8.66 19.97 -9.64
C TRP A 125 8.61 18.61 -8.92
N ASN A 126 8.93 17.51 -9.62
CA ASN A 126 8.99 16.15 -9.12
C ASN A 126 10.34 15.45 -9.39
N GLU A 127 11.41 16.18 -9.73
CA GLU A 127 12.69 15.57 -10.10
C GLU A 127 13.88 16.24 -9.38
N ILE A 128 14.75 15.39 -8.83
CA ILE A 128 15.97 15.80 -8.11
C ILE A 128 17.18 15.22 -8.85
N THR A 129 18.23 16.02 -9.00
CA THR A 129 19.48 15.62 -9.68
C THR A 129 20.70 15.76 -8.77
N LEU A 130 21.65 14.86 -8.95
CA LEU A 130 22.99 14.89 -8.36
C LEU A 130 24.00 14.42 -9.42
N ASN A 131 25.08 15.17 -9.64
CA ASN A 131 26.12 14.86 -10.64
C ASN A 131 25.58 14.54 -12.05
N GLY A 132 24.57 15.31 -12.50
CA GLY A 132 23.96 15.11 -13.82
C GLY A 132 23.04 13.89 -13.94
N LYS A 133 22.76 13.20 -12.83
CA LYS A 133 21.85 12.04 -12.77
C LYS A 133 20.56 12.41 -12.03
N GLY A 134 19.46 12.51 -12.78
CA GLY A 134 18.12 12.81 -12.28
C GLY A 134 17.35 11.57 -11.84
N VAL A 135 16.54 11.70 -10.78
CA VAL A 135 15.53 10.71 -10.40
C VAL A 135 14.20 11.42 -10.18
N GLU A 136 13.18 10.93 -10.88
CA GLU A 136 11.81 11.38 -10.73
C GLU A 136 11.14 10.72 -9.51
N ILE A 137 10.49 11.55 -8.69
CA ILE A 137 9.61 11.12 -7.61
C ILE A 137 8.21 10.95 -8.18
N ILE A 138 7.73 9.71 -8.18
CA ILE A 138 6.37 9.35 -8.58
C ILE A 138 5.53 8.98 -7.35
N LEU A 139 4.22 8.78 -7.53
CA LEU A 139 3.30 8.51 -6.41
C LEU A 139 3.75 7.32 -5.52
N PRO A 140 4.20 6.16 -6.05
CA PRO A 140 4.74 5.08 -5.21
C PRO A 140 5.94 5.50 -4.34
N CYS A 141 6.77 6.43 -4.81
CA CYS A 141 7.92 6.95 -4.06
C CYS A 141 7.53 7.89 -2.91
N THR A 142 6.25 8.19 -2.73
CA THR A 142 5.75 8.98 -1.60
C THR A 142 5.49 8.12 -0.35
N GLY A 143 5.49 6.79 -0.49
CA GLY A 143 5.16 5.86 0.58
C GLY A 143 3.66 5.79 0.92
N ILE A 144 2.80 6.47 0.13
CA ILE A 144 1.36 6.57 0.39
C ILE A 144 0.65 5.23 0.43
N GLU A 145 1.08 4.25 -0.37
CA GLU A 145 0.49 2.91 -0.39
C GLU A 145 0.62 2.23 0.99
N SER A 146 1.83 2.25 1.56
CA SER A 146 2.10 1.67 2.88
C SER A 146 1.41 2.48 3.97
N MET A 147 1.45 3.81 3.90
CA MET A 147 0.76 4.67 4.87
C MET A 147 -0.76 4.44 4.86
N ALA A 148 -1.39 4.35 3.69
CA ALA A 148 -2.81 4.12 3.55
C ALA A 148 -3.22 2.73 4.06
N LEU A 149 -2.41 1.70 3.79
CA LEU A 149 -2.61 0.35 4.32
C LEU A 149 -2.62 0.36 5.86
N PHE A 150 -1.61 0.96 6.48
CA PHE A 150 -1.51 1.01 7.94
C PHE A 150 -2.55 1.94 8.58
N ALA A 151 -2.88 3.07 7.95
CA ALA A 151 -3.99 3.92 8.39
C ALA A 151 -5.32 3.16 8.35
N GLY A 152 -5.59 2.44 7.26
CA GLY A 152 -6.74 1.55 7.15
C GLY A 152 -6.76 0.48 8.25
N ALA A 153 -5.61 -0.12 8.53
CA ALA A 153 -5.44 -1.14 9.58
C ALA A 153 -5.77 -0.61 10.97
N CYS A 154 -5.22 0.56 11.30
CA CYS A 154 -5.41 1.18 12.62
C CYS A 154 -6.87 1.57 12.85
N PHE A 155 -7.55 2.12 11.84
CA PHE A 155 -8.91 2.63 12.00
C PHE A 155 -10.00 1.60 11.69
N GLY A 156 -9.69 0.53 10.95
CA GLY A 156 -10.65 -0.48 10.50
C GLY A 156 -11.08 -1.51 11.54
N VAL A 157 -10.24 -1.76 12.55
CA VAL A 157 -10.55 -2.69 13.64
C VAL A 157 -11.40 -2.03 14.73
N ARG A 158 -12.11 -2.84 15.53
CA ARG A 158 -12.88 -2.34 16.68
C ARG A 158 -12.00 -2.31 17.91
N ALA A 159 -11.43 -1.14 18.21
CA ALA A 159 -10.57 -0.90 19.36
C ALA A 159 -10.77 0.53 19.89
N ASP A 160 -10.33 0.77 21.13
CA ASP A 160 -10.36 2.09 21.74
C ASP A 160 -9.54 3.11 20.94
N LEU A 161 -10.05 4.34 20.86
CA LEU A 161 -9.42 5.40 20.05
C LEU A 161 -7.97 5.67 20.45
N SER A 162 -7.66 5.61 21.75
CA SER A 162 -6.29 5.79 22.26
C SER A 162 -5.32 4.78 21.63
N ARG A 163 -5.72 3.52 21.53
CA ARG A 163 -4.89 2.44 20.98
C ARG A 163 -4.76 2.56 19.46
N LYS A 164 -5.84 2.95 18.78
CA LYS A 164 -5.81 3.26 17.34
C LYS A 164 -4.84 4.38 17.01
N VAL A 165 -4.87 5.47 17.78
CA VAL A 165 -3.97 6.62 17.60
C VAL A 165 -2.52 6.23 17.90
N LYS A 166 -2.27 5.45 18.97
CA LYS A 166 -0.92 4.93 19.24
C LYS A 166 -0.38 4.09 18.09
N ALA A 167 -1.15 3.11 17.62
CA ALA A 167 -0.78 2.27 16.48
C ALA A 167 -0.55 3.10 15.19
N PHE A 168 -1.37 4.13 14.95
CA PHE A 168 -1.19 5.05 13.84
C PHE A 168 0.13 5.82 13.96
N LEU A 169 0.45 6.38 15.13
CA LEU A 169 1.65 7.18 15.36
C LEU A 169 2.94 6.36 15.26
N VAL A 170 2.93 5.09 15.68
CA VAL A 170 4.11 4.20 15.55
C VAL A 170 4.29 3.64 14.13
N SER A 171 3.30 3.79 13.26
CA SER A 171 3.33 3.27 11.89
C SER A 171 3.41 4.37 10.83
N VAL A 172 2.34 5.12 10.60
CA VAL A 172 2.21 6.02 9.46
C VAL A 172 3.29 7.11 9.40
N PRO A 173 3.56 7.87 10.48
CA PRO A 173 4.66 8.84 10.49
C PRO A 173 6.04 8.20 10.31
N VAL A 174 6.25 7.00 10.88
CA VAL A 174 7.52 6.27 10.78
C VAL A 174 7.75 5.82 9.34
N ILE A 175 6.74 5.27 8.68
CA ILE A 175 6.77 4.90 7.25
C ILE A 175 7.13 6.13 6.41
N TYR A 176 6.49 7.26 6.67
CA TYR A 176 6.75 8.50 5.94
C TYR A 176 8.22 8.93 6.03
N VAL A 177 8.76 8.98 7.26
CA VAL A 177 10.16 9.37 7.50
C VAL A 177 11.13 8.38 6.85
N LEU A 178 10.93 7.08 7.04
CA LEU A 178 11.76 6.04 6.43
C LEU A 178 11.73 6.13 4.90
N ASN A 179 10.58 6.47 4.31
CA ASN A 179 10.45 6.66 2.88
C ASN A 179 11.26 7.88 2.37
N LEU A 180 11.31 8.99 3.12
CA LEU A 180 12.18 10.12 2.78
C LEU A 180 13.66 9.71 2.77
N PHE A 181 14.11 8.99 3.80
CA PHE A 181 15.48 8.46 3.84
C PHE A 181 15.77 7.50 2.68
N ARG A 182 14.80 6.64 2.35
CA ARG A 182 14.89 5.73 1.20
C ARG A 182 15.08 6.51 -0.10
N ASN A 183 14.36 7.61 -0.31
CA ASN A 183 14.50 8.42 -1.52
C ASN A 183 15.87 9.10 -1.58
N VAL A 184 16.34 9.70 -0.48
CA VAL A 184 17.68 10.28 -0.40
C VAL A 184 18.74 9.23 -0.69
N PHE A 185 18.63 8.04 -0.10
CA PHE A 185 19.57 6.93 -0.32
C PHE A 185 19.64 6.54 -1.80
N VAL A 186 18.50 6.36 -2.48
CA VAL A 186 18.47 5.99 -3.91
C VAL A 186 19.07 7.10 -4.78
N LEU A 187 18.72 8.36 -4.53
CA LEU A 187 19.26 9.52 -5.23
C LEU A 187 20.79 9.63 -5.06
N ALA A 188 21.28 9.55 -3.84
CA ALA A 188 22.71 9.64 -3.53
C ALA A 188 23.49 8.47 -4.13
N SER A 189 22.98 7.24 -3.96
CA SER A 189 23.59 6.04 -4.54
C SER A 189 23.72 6.14 -6.04
N TYR A 190 22.67 6.62 -6.72
CA TYR A 190 22.68 6.77 -8.17
C TYR A 190 23.60 7.90 -8.62
N GLY A 191 23.52 9.08 -7.99
CA GLY A 191 24.31 10.26 -8.32
C GLY A 191 25.82 10.08 -8.13
N TYR A 192 26.25 9.40 -7.06
CA TYR A 192 27.68 9.09 -6.84
C TYR A 192 28.12 7.75 -7.41
N SER A 193 27.21 6.99 -8.01
CA SER A 193 27.51 5.67 -8.57
C SER A 193 28.11 4.70 -7.54
N TRP A 194 27.58 4.65 -6.32
CA TRP A 194 28.11 3.80 -5.23
C TRP A 194 28.22 2.31 -5.60
N PHE A 195 27.43 1.84 -6.58
CA PHE A 195 27.46 0.48 -7.10
C PHE A 195 27.78 0.42 -8.61
N GLY A 196 28.47 1.42 -9.17
CA GLY A 196 28.83 1.49 -10.59
C GLY A 196 27.66 1.80 -11.53
N GLU A 197 27.69 1.25 -12.75
CA GLU A 197 26.68 1.52 -13.80
C GLU A 197 25.25 1.15 -13.36
N ASN A 198 25.12 0.07 -12.58
CA ASN A 198 23.84 -0.44 -12.08
C ASN A 198 23.39 0.19 -10.76
N SER A 199 23.95 1.34 -10.36
CA SER A 199 23.67 1.95 -9.05
C SER A 199 22.19 2.21 -8.79
N PHE A 200 21.44 2.66 -9.80
CA PHE A 200 20.00 2.83 -9.64
C PHE A 200 19.29 1.51 -9.37
N TYR A 201 19.60 0.47 -10.17
CA TYR A 201 19.00 -0.85 -10.03
C TYR A 201 19.29 -1.46 -8.65
N ILE A 202 20.55 -1.46 -8.23
CA ILE A 202 20.98 -2.04 -6.96
C ILE A 202 20.36 -1.27 -5.79
N ALA A 203 20.41 0.06 -5.81
CA ALA A 203 19.83 0.87 -4.74
C ALA A 203 18.30 0.74 -4.68
N HIS A 204 17.61 0.86 -5.82
CA HIS A 204 16.14 0.93 -5.87
C HIS A 204 15.47 -0.44 -5.78
N HIS A 205 15.96 -1.44 -6.52
CA HIS A 205 15.29 -2.75 -6.65
C HIS A 205 15.82 -3.80 -5.66
N ILE A 206 17.01 -3.63 -5.11
CA ILE A 206 17.59 -4.59 -4.16
C ILE A 206 17.59 -4.00 -2.75
N VAL A 207 18.44 -3.01 -2.49
CA VAL A 207 18.72 -2.54 -1.14
C VAL A 207 17.49 -1.85 -0.53
N ALA A 208 16.90 -0.89 -1.23
CA ALA A 208 15.74 -0.16 -0.73
C ALA A 208 14.52 -1.06 -0.51
N LYS A 209 14.28 -2.03 -1.41
CA LYS A 209 13.17 -2.99 -1.25
C LYS A 209 13.39 -3.90 -0.03
N PHE A 210 14.62 -4.37 0.17
CA PHE A 210 14.96 -5.21 1.31
C PHE A 210 14.80 -4.46 2.65
N LEU A 211 15.31 -3.22 2.73
CA LEU A 211 15.17 -2.38 3.92
C LEU A 211 13.71 -2.00 4.19
N ALA A 212 12.94 -1.70 3.13
CA ALA A 212 11.50 -1.45 3.25
C ALA A 212 10.75 -2.68 3.79
N LEU A 213 11.08 -3.88 3.30
CA LEU A 213 10.48 -5.13 3.78
C LEU A 213 10.74 -5.34 5.28
N ILE A 214 12.00 -5.21 5.72
CA ILE A 214 12.36 -5.33 7.15
C ILE A 214 11.60 -4.29 7.98
N SER A 215 11.58 -3.03 7.51
CA SER A 215 10.88 -1.95 8.20
C SER A 215 9.38 -2.24 8.35
N LEU A 216 8.73 -2.72 7.30
CA LEU A 216 7.31 -3.07 7.32
C LEU A 216 7.03 -4.23 8.28
N ILE A 217 7.91 -5.23 8.36
CA ILE A 217 7.79 -6.32 9.35
C ILE A 217 7.85 -5.75 10.77
N VAL A 218 8.87 -4.94 11.07
CA VAL A 218 9.03 -4.32 12.41
C VAL A 218 7.80 -3.47 12.77
N ILE A 219 7.35 -2.61 11.85
CA ILE A 219 6.19 -1.75 12.07
C ILE A 219 4.92 -2.58 12.26
N THR A 220 4.74 -3.67 11.51
CA THR A 220 3.61 -4.60 11.69
C THR A 220 3.60 -5.17 13.09
N LEU A 221 4.75 -5.65 13.60
CA LEU A 221 4.86 -6.20 14.94
C LEU A 221 4.57 -5.15 16.03
N LEU A 222 5.03 -3.91 15.85
CA LEU A 222 4.70 -2.80 16.75
C LEU A 222 3.21 -2.48 16.74
N VAL A 223 2.58 -2.48 15.56
CA VAL A 223 1.14 -2.24 15.43
C VAL A 223 0.35 -3.37 16.09
N PHE A 224 0.73 -4.64 15.92
CA PHE A 224 0.06 -5.75 16.60
C PHE A 224 0.18 -5.67 18.11
N ARG A 225 1.31 -5.20 18.64
CA ARG A 225 1.47 -4.96 20.08
C ARG A 225 0.47 -3.93 20.61
N GLU A 226 0.20 -2.86 19.86
CA GLU A 226 -0.76 -1.82 20.27
C GLU A 226 -2.22 -2.20 19.95
N LEU A 227 -2.44 -2.95 18.87
CA LEU A 227 -3.73 -3.41 18.34
C LEU A 227 -3.78 -4.94 18.10
N PRO A 228 -3.78 -5.78 19.15
CA PRO A 228 -4.04 -7.22 19.05
C PRO A 228 -5.33 -7.58 18.29
N GLU A 229 -6.32 -6.71 18.23
CA GLU A 229 -7.54 -6.94 17.43
C GLU A 229 -7.25 -7.09 15.94
N LEU A 230 -6.24 -6.39 15.44
CA LEU A 230 -5.80 -6.52 14.05
C LEU A 230 -5.14 -7.88 13.80
N GLU A 231 -4.28 -8.32 14.71
CA GLU A 231 -3.67 -9.66 14.66
C GLU A 231 -4.76 -10.74 14.68
N ASN A 232 -5.71 -10.62 15.62
CA ASN A 232 -6.85 -11.54 15.72
C ASN A 232 -7.69 -11.55 14.45
N LEU A 233 -7.96 -10.40 13.83
CA LEU A 233 -8.68 -10.30 12.56
C LEU A 233 -7.96 -11.06 11.45
N ILE A 234 -6.64 -10.88 11.31
CA ILE A 234 -5.83 -11.55 10.28
C ILE A 234 -5.84 -13.07 10.48
N VAL A 235 -5.64 -13.53 11.72
CA VAL A 235 -5.66 -14.96 12.04
C VAL A 235 -7.05 -15.56 11.79
N ASN A 236 -8.11 -14.88 12.20
CA ASN A 236 -9.48 -15.33 11.96
C ASN A 236 -9.79 -15.39 10.46
N LEU A 237 -9.42 -14.35 9.69
CA LEU A 237 -9.57 -14.34 8.24
C LEU A 237 -8.88 -15.54 7.58
N LYS A 238 -7.62 -15.81 7.97
CA LYS A 238 -6.88 -16.98 7.47
C LYS A 238 -7.64 -18.29 7.74
N ARG A 239 -8.13 -18.48 8.97
CA ARG A 239 -8.91 -19.69 9.32
C ARG A 239 -10.19 -19.81 8.49
N GLU A 240 -10.90 -18.72 8.26
CA GLU A 240 -12.13 -18.74 7.45
C GLU A 240 -11.84 -19.08 5.99
N VAL A 241 -10.77 -18.53 5.41
CA VAL A 241 -10.32 -18.88 4.05
C VAL A 241 -9.93 -20.36 3.97
N GLU A 242 -9.14 -20.87 4.92
CA GLU A 242 -8.73 -22.29 4.95
C GLU A 242 -9.93 -23.23 5.10
N LYS A 243 -10.90 -22.90 5.95
CA LYS A 243 -12.13 -23.69 6.11
C LYS A 243 -12.92 -23.78 4.81
N VAL A 244 -13.10 -22.65 4.12
CA VAL A 244 -13.85 -22.60 2.86
C VAL A 244 -13.15 -23.43 1.77
N ILE A 245 -11.82 -23.36 1.67
CA ILE A 245 -11.05 -24.17 0.71
C ILE A 245 -11.13 -25.67 1.03
N ARG A 246 -11.13 -26.05 2.32
CA ARG A 246 -11.14 -27.46 2.75
C ARG A 246 -12.52 -28.11 2.67
N ASN A 247 -13.60 -27.39 2.97
CA ASN A 247 -14.95 -27.93 2.94
C ASN A 247 -15.48 -28.19 1.51
N ASP A 248 -14.80 -27.67 0.49
CA ASP A 248 -15.08 -27.95 -0.93
C ASP A 248 -14.22 -29.10 -1.50
N ARG A 249 -13.40 -29.77 -0.69
CA ARG A 249 -12.67 -31.01 -1.04
C ARG A 249 -13.29 -32.22 -0.36
#